data_AF-A0A660SZM0-F1
#
_entry.id   AF-A0A660SZM0-F1
#
_cell.length_a   1.000
_cell.length_b   1.000
_cell.length_c   1.000
_cell.angle_alpha   90.00
_cell.angle_beta   90.00
_cell.angle_gamma   90.00
#
_symmetry.space_group_name_H-M   'P 1'
#
loop_
_entity.id
_entity.type
_entity.pdbx_description
1 polymer ?
#
loop_
_entity_poly.entity_id
_entity_poly.type
_entity_poly.pdbx_seq_one_letter_code
_entity_poly.pdbx_strand_id
1 'polypeptide(L)'
;GLKQNAVPQGIGYIESLDWIIISHYLSDGRSSCLTAVDIQTGKLVKTLWLLDENGNTFTGHVGGVCASLKHIWVASGSGLHSLLISDFIKAADNSSLKFKEYFETETRASFASYSHSDNVVWVGEFAYYPNSGRRYETKKPHHLKNRDGKLVHGWALGYKLDPETDSLRKTQAPDYILSIPDKVQGLAFFNNFLALSTSYGRNNNSILYIHKNPLTSKPDKYEQLNGSSTVPLWFIDSENAVSKLVCPSMMEGIVLYKNKDENKLILLFESGAEKYRATGIWPVDKTYYIDTSKLK
;
A
#
# COMPACT_ATOMS: atom_id res chain seq x y z
N GLY A 1 15.02 -11.29 -8.64
CA GLY A 1 14.28 -10.01 -8.57
C GLY A 1 15.22 -8.84 -8.44
N LEU A 2 15.65 -8.53 -7.21
CA LEU A 2 16.35 -7.27 -6.88
C LEU A 2 17.62 -6.99 -7.72
N LYS A 3 18.44 -8.02 -7.99
CA LYS A 3 19.64 -7.95 -8.84
C LYS A 3 19.34 -7.99 -10.35
N GLN A 4 18.08 -8.19 -10.72
CA GLN A 4 17.57 -8.20 -12.09
C GLN A 4 16.63 -7.01 -12.33
N ASN A 5 16.97 -5.84 -11.76
CA ASN A 5 16.27 -4.56 -11.90
C ASN A 5 14.84 -4.47 -11.36
N ALA A 6 14.33 -5.51 -10.68
CA ALA A 6 13.04 -5.41 -10.00
C ALA A 6 13.17 -4.54 -8.76
N VAL A 7 12.33 -3.51 -8.67
CA VAL A 7 12.26 -2.60 -7.53
C VAL A 7 10.95 -2.86 -6.79
N PRO A 8 10.99 -3.43 -5.57
CA PRO A 8 9.78 -3.78 -4.84
C PRO A 8 9.09 -2.51 -4.34
N GLN A 9 7.76 -2.50 -4.30
CA GLN A 9 6.97 -1.33 -3.90
C GLN A 9 5.90 -1.72 -2.88
N GLY A 10 4.89 -2.47 -3.30
CA GLY A 10 3.81 -2.93 -2.44
C GLY A 10 4.06 -4.34 -1.90
N ILE A 11 3.44 -4.65 -0.76
CA ILE A 11 3.40 -5.99 -0.18
C ILE A 11 1.98 -6.32 0.28
N GLY A 12 1.50 -7.51 -0.07
CA GLY A 12 0.20 -8.04 0.30
C GLY A 12 0.32 -9.48 0.83
N TYR A 13 -0.75 -9.99 1.44
CA TYR A 13 -0.80 -11.33 2.02
C TYR A 13 -2.06 -12.06 1.55
N ILE A 14 -1.88 -13.21 0.90
CA ILE A 14 -2.98 -14.10 0.48
C ILE A 14 -3.15 -15.16 1.57
N GLU A 15 -4.06 -14.91 2.50
CA GLU A 15 -4.29 -15.75 3.68
C GLU A 15 -4.63 -17.21 3.34
N SER A 16 -5.41 -17.45 2.28
CA SER A 16 -5.81 -18.79 1.87
C SER A 16 -4.68 -19.68 1.36
N LEU A 17 -3.53 -19.08 1.00
CA LEU A 17 -2.35 -19.78 0.48
C LEU A 17 -1.15 -19.67 1.42
N ASP A 18 -1.24 -18.82 2.43
CA ASP A 18 -0.12 -18.43 3.27
C ASP A 18 1.07 -17.84 2.48
N TRP A 19 0.75 -17.03 1.46
CA TRP A 19 1.71 -16.42 0.56
C TRP A 19 1.77 -14.90 0.71
N ILE A 20 2.98 -14.36 0.68
CA ILE A 20 3.22 -12.94 0.50
C ILE A 20 3.34 -12.64 -0.99
N ILE A 21 2.67 -11.58 -1.43
CA ILE A 21 2.81 -11.02 -2.77
C ILE A 21 3.51 -9.68 -2.73
N ILE A 22 4.44 -9.45 -3.66
CA ILE A 22 5.21 -8.20 -3.74
C ILE A 22 5.11 -7.65 -5.16
N SER A 23 4.70 -6.40 -5.29
CA SER A 23 4.70 -5.70 -6.57
C SER A 23 6.06 -5.08 -6.87
N HIS A 24 6.48 -5.17 -8.13
CA HIS A 24 7.73 -4.61 -8.59
C HIS A 24 7.53 -3.86 -9.90
N TYR A 25 8.03 -2.62 -9.98
CA TYR A 25 8.34 -2.03 -11.28
C TYR A 25 9.76 -2.42 -11.69
N LEU A 26 10.05 -2.32 -12.98
CA LEU A 26 11.39 -2.53 -13.51
C LEU A 26 11.91 -1.25 -14.15
N SER A 27 13.16 -0.87 -13.83
CA SER A 27 13.78 0.35 -14.36
C SER A 27 14.30 0.21 -15.80
N ASP A 28 14.18 -0.96 -16.41
CA ASP A 28 14.69 -1.29 -17.74
C ASP A 28 13.60 -1.43 -18.83
N GLY A 29 12.37 -1.00 -18.52
CA GLY A 29 11.27 -0.95 -19.48
C GLY A 29 10.52 -2.28 -19.69
N ARG A 30 10.95 -3.36 -19.03
CA ARG A 30 10.16 -4.59 -18.94
C ARG A 30 8.86 -4.36 -18.17
N SER A 31 7.90 -5.27 -18.38
CA SER A 31 6.63 -5.28 -17.64
C SER A 31 6.88 -5.34 -16.13
N SER A 32 6.12 -4.56 -15.37
CA SER A 32 6.01 -4.68 -13.92
C SER A 32 5.48 -6.06 -13.55
N CYS A 33 5.85 -6.59 -12.39
CA CYS A 33 5.51 -7.95 -12.02
C CYS A 33 5.04 -8.09 -10.56
N LEU A 34 4.35 -9.18 -10.30
CA LEU A 34 4.08 -9.67 -8.95
C LEU A 34 4.95 -10.90 -8.70
N THR A 35 5.59 -10.97 -7.54
CA THR A 35 6.19 -12.22 -7.05
C THR A 35 5.38 -12.77 -5.90
N ALA A 36 5.22 -14.09 -5.83
CA ALA A 36 4.66 -14.78 -4.67
C ALA A 36 5.78 -15.50 -3.91
N VAL A 37 5.80 -15.35 -2.59
CA VAL A 37 6.74 -16.00 -1.67
C VAL A 37 5.91 -16.78 -0.65
N ASP A 38 6.21 -18.06 -0.50
CA ASP A 38 5.63 -18.89 0.54
C ASP A 38 6.24 -18.49 1.88
N ILE A 39 5.41 -18.06 2.84
CA ILE A 39 5.93 -17.45 4.06
C ILE A 39 6.58 -18.47 5.00
N GLN A 40 6.11 -19.72 4.98
CA GLN A 40 6.61 -20.79 5.84
C GLN A 40 8.01 -21.22 5.43
N THR A 41 8.25 -21.32 4.12
CA THR A 41 9.52 -21.77 3.56
C THR A 41 10.46 -20.62 3.23
N GLY A 42 9.93 -19.40 3.10
CA GLY A 42 10.65 -18.22 2.61
C GLY A 42 11.07 -18.32 1.14
N LYS A 43 10.53 -19.30 0.39
CA LYS A 43 10.93 -19.55 -1.00
C LYS A 43 10.02 -18.80 -1.98
N LEU A 44 10.63 -18.29 -3.05
CA LEU A 44 9.89 -17.79 -4.20
C LEU A 44 9.07 -18.92 -4.80
N VAL A 45 7.77 -18.71 -4.93
CA VAL A 45 6.83 -19.63 -5.57
C VAL A 45 6.75 -19.35 -7.05
N LYS A 46 6.51 -18.08 -7.42
CA LYS A 46 6.40 -17.66 -8.82
C LYS A 46 6.60 -16.17 -9.02
N THR A 47 6.92 -15.77 -10.25
CA THR A 47 6.88 -14.40 -10.76
C THR A 47 5.89 -14.32 -11.91
N LEU A 48 4.96 -13.36 -11.88
CA LEU A 48 3.99 -13.13 -12.94
C LEU A 48 4.12 -11.71 -13.51
N TRP A 49 4.26 -11.61 -14.82
CA TRP A 49 4.39 -10.35 -15.55
C TRP A 49 3.01 -9.74 -15.83
N LEU A 50 2.85 -8.44 -15.57
CA LEU A 50 1.55 -7.78 -15.64
C LEU A 50 1.27 -7.29 -17.06
N LEU A 51 0.04 -7.50 -17.50
CA LEU A 51 -0.50 -6.94 -18.73
C LEU A 51 -1.67 -6.01 -18.41
N ASP A 52 -1.81 -4.93 -19.19
CA ASP A 52 -2.98 -4.06 -19.13
C ASP A 52 -4.26 -4.79 -19.56
N GLU A 53 -5.43 -4.17 -19.44
CA GLU A 53 -6.72 -4.81 -19.80
C GLU A 53 -6.79 -5.24 -21.28
N ASN A 54 -5.98 -4.61 -22.14
CA ASN A 54 -5.86 -4.90 -23.57
C ASN A 54 -4.83 -6.00 -23.88
N GLY A 55 -4.07 -6.47 -22.89
CA GLY A 55 -3.05 -7.51 -23.05
C GLY A 55 -1.66 -6.99 -23.42
N ASN A 56 -1.43 -5.68 -23.38
CA ASN A 56 -0.11 -5.09 -23.63
C ASN A 56 0.76 -5.14 -22.37
N THR A 57 2.07 -5.04 -22.56
CA THR A 57 3.06 -4.86 -21.48
C THR A 57 2.65 -3.72 -20.55
N PHE A 58 2.43 -4.03 -19.27
CA PHE A 58 2.14 -3.02 -18.26
C PHE A 58 3.43 -2.54 -17.58
N THR A 59 3.82 -1.29 -17.80
CA THR A 59 5.04 -0.68 -17.23
C THR A 59 4.75 0.31 -16.10
N GLY A 60 3.52 0.29 -15.56
CA GLY A 60 3.11 1.16 -14.47
C GLY A 60 3.90 0.92 -13.17
N HIS A 61 3.94 1.92 -12.29
CA HIS A 61 4.80 1.92 -11.11
C HIS A 61 4.44 0.85 -10.06
N VAL A 62 3.18 0.38 -10.04
CA VAL A 62 2.67 -0.63 -9.10
C VAL A 62 3.02 -0.35 -7.64
N GLY A 63 2.82 0.90 -7.22
CA GLY A 63 3.24 1.43 -5.91
C GLY A 63 2.66 0.69 -4.70
N GLY A 64 1.53 0.00 -4.87
CA GLY A 64 0.94 -0.83 -3.81
C GLY A 64 0.33 -2.12 -4.34
N VAL A 65 0.25 -3.12 -3.48
CA VAL A 65 -0.53 -4.34 -3.72
C VAL A 65 -1.14 -4.84 -2.42
N CYS A 66 -2.38 -5.28 -2.46
CA CYS A 66 -3.03 -6.01 -1.36
C CYS A 66 -3.90 -7.14 -1.91
N ALA A 67 -4.32 -8.05 -1.05
CA ALA A 67 -5.22 -9.14 -1.42
C ALA A 67 -6.45 -9.13 -0.52
N SER A 68 -7.63 -9.15 -1.14
CA SER A 68 -8.90 -9.45 -0.49
C SER A 68 -9.22 -10.94 -0.63
N LEU A 69 -10.49 -11.34 -0.47
CA LEU A 69 -10.86 -12.76 -0.46
C LEU A 69 -10.73 -13.43 -1.84
N LYS A 70 -11.05 -12.72 -2.90
CA LYS A 70 -11.07 -13.22 -4.29
C LYS A 70 -10.12 -12.44 -5.21
N HIS A 71 -9.74 -11.22 -4.83
CA HIS A 71 -8.96 -10.34 -5.70
C HIS A 71 -7.59 -9.97 -5.12
N ILE A 72 -6.64 -9.76 -6.03
CA ILE A 72 -5.43 -8.99 -5.77
C ILE A 72 -5.65 -7.60 -6.38
N TRP A 73 -5.43 -6.56 -5.58
CA TRP A 73 -5.58 -5.16 -5.97
C TRP A 73 -4.20 -4.54 -6.10
N VAL A 74 -3.91 -3.93 -7.25
CA VAL A 74 -2.62 -3.30 -7.55
C VAL A 74 -2.83 -1.81 -7.77
N ALA A 75 -2.26 -0.97 -6.90
CA ALA A 75 -2.32 0.47 -7.00
C ALA A 75 -1.29 0.98 -8.03
N SER A 76 -1.78 1.62 -9.09
CA SER A 76 -0.96 2.24 -10.12
C SER A 76 -1.78 3.24 -10.94
N GLY A 77 -1.16 4.33 -11.40
CA GLY A 77 -1.77 5.22 -12.38
C GLY A 77 -3.04 5.95 -11.93
N SER A 78 -3.15 6.31 -10.64
CA SER A 78 -4.33 6.95 -10.03
C SER A 78 -5.52 6.03 -9.76
N GLY A 79 -5.33 4.72 -9.82
CA GLY A 79 -6.38 3.77 -9.48
C GLY A 79 -5.87 2.40 -9.03
N LEU A 80 -6.82 1.50 -8.87
CA LEU A 80 -6.60 0.11 -8.52
C LEU A 80 -6.90 -0.76 -9.73
N HIS A 81 -5.95 -1.61 -10.10
CA HIS A 81 -6.18 -2.70 -11.04
C HIS A 81 -6.49 -3.98 -10.28
N SER A 82 -7.44 -4.78 -10.79
CA SER A 82 -7.83 -6.05 -10.16
C SER A 82 -7.31 -7.26 -10.93
N LEU A 83 -6.96 -8.30 -10.17
CA LEU A 83 -6.65 -9.65 -10.64
C LEU A 83 -7.44 -10.63 -9.81
N LEU A 84 -7.88 -11.75 -10.40
CA LEU A 84 -8.46 -12.84 -9.64
C LEU A 84 -7.36 -13.70 -9.01
N ILE A 85 -7.48 -13.99 -7.71
CA ILE A 85 -6.59 -14.91 -7.01
C ILE A 85 -6.62 -16.29 -7.68
N SER A 86 -7.77 -16.74 -8.17
CA SER A 86 -7.88 -18.01 -8.89
C SER A 86 -7.02 -18.06 -10.15
N ASP A 87 -6.91 -16.94 -10.87
CA ASP A 87 -6.10 -16.87 -12.09
C ASP A 87 -4.61 -16.78 -11.72
N PHE A 88 -4.27 -16.05 -10.66
CA PHE A 88 -2.93 -15.98 -10.09
C PHE A 88 -2.40 -17.36 -9.64
N ILE A 89 -3.25 -18.17 -9.01
CA ILE A 89 -2.91 -19.54 -8.60
C ILE A 89 -2.64 -20.42 -9.82
N LYS A 90 -3.51 -20.37 -10.84
CA LYS A 90 -3.41 -21.21 -12.05
C LYS A 90 -2.26 -20.83 -12.97
N ALA A 91 -1.85 -19.56 -12.97
CA ALA A 91 -0.77 -19.07 -13.82
C ALA A 91 0.55 -19.78 -13.52
N ALA A 92 1.28 -20.17 -14.57
CA ALA A 92 2.59 -20.80 -14.43
C ALA A 92 3.65 -19.78 -13.98
N ASP A 93 4.72 -20.25 -13.36
CA ASP A 93 5.85 -19.37 -13.05
C ASP A 93 6.42 -18.73 -14.34
N ASN A 94 6.77 -17.46 -14.23
CA ASN A 94 7.24 -16.57 -15.31
C ASN A 94 6.23 -16.34 -16.46
N SER A 95 4.96 -16.72 -16.30
CA SER A 95 3.92 -16.35 -17.27
C SER A 95 3.43 -14.91 -17.08
N SER A 96 2.56 -14.46 -17.98
CA SER A 96 1.89 -13.16 -17.84
C SER A 96 0.50 -13.30 -17.25
N LEU A 97 0.02 -12.25 -16.58
CA LEU A 97 -1.31 -12.15 -16.04
C LEU A 97 -1.93 -10.79 -16.41
N LYS A 98 -3.14 -10.84 -16.95
CA LYS A 98 -3.86 -9.66 -17.43
C LYS A 98 -4.76 -9.09 -16.36
N PHE A 99 -4.71 -7.78 -16.16
CA PHE A 99 -5.70 -7.09 -15.33
C PHE A 99 -7.12 -7.30 -15.85
N LYS A 100 -8.06 -7.45 -14.92
CA LYS A 100 -9.47 -7.70 -15.22
C LYS A 100 -10.25 -6.40 -15.30
N GLU A 101 -10.04 -5.53 -14.32
CA GLU A 101 -10.73 -4.26 -14.22
C GLU A 101 -9.76 -3.19 -13.70
N TYR A 102 -10.02 -1.95 -14.10
CA TYR A 102 -9.45 -0.75 -13.50
C TYR A 102 -10.53 0.07 -12.78
N PHE A 103 -10.22 0.47 -11.55
CA PHE A 103 -11.03 1.34 -10.72
C PHE A 103 -10.26 2.64 -10.46
N GLU A 104 -10.75 3.74 -11.03
CA GLU A 104 -10.18 5.06 -10.80
C GLU A 104 -10.48 5.54 -9.37
N THR A 105 -9.49 6.14 -8.73
CA THR A 105 -9.62 6.62 -7.34
C THR A 105 -9.44 8.13 -7.30
N GLU A 106 -9.95 8.77 -6.24
CA GLU A 106 -9.72 10.21 -6.06
C GLU A 106 -8.24 10.52 -5.73
N THR A 107 -7.51 9.54 -5.17
CA THR A 107 -6.07 9.62 -4.89
C THR A 107 -5.19 9.25 -6.09
N ARG A 108 -3.88 9.41 -5.93
CA ARG A 108 -2.88 8.96 -6.91
C ARG A 108 -2.57 7.46 -6.90
N ALA A 109 -3.18 6.69 -6.01
CA ALA A 109 -2.93 5.24 -5.85
C ALA A 109 -1.42 4.90 -5.80
N SER A 110 -0.72 5.53 -4.86
CA SER A 110 0.70 5.29 -4.60
C SER A 110 0.95 4.07 -3.73
N PHE A 111 -0.03 3.64 -2.94
CA PHE A 111 0.02 2.43 -2.14
C PHE A 111 -1.38 1.83 -1.97
N ALA A 112 -1.45 0.55 -1.58
CA ALA A 112 -2.70 -0.15 -1.31
C ALA A 112 -2.56 -1.05 -0.07
N SER A 113 -3.66 -1.28 0.62
CA SER A 113 -3.76 -2.18 1.77
C SER A 113 -5.16 -2.77 1.87
N TYR A 114 -5.34 -3.86 2.61
CA TYR A 114 -6.65 -4.48 2.84
C TYR A 114 -6.88 -4.66 4.33
N SER A 115 -8.02 -4.17 4.82
CA SER A 115 -8.48 -4.38 6.19
C SER A 115 -9.52 -5.50 6.21
N HIS A 116 -9.12 -6.67 6.72
CA HIS A 116 -9.99 -7.84 6.79
C HIS A 116 -11.20 -7.66 7.73
N SER A 117 -11.06 -6.89 8.82
CA SER A 117 -12.15 -6.74 9.81
C SER A 117 -13.39 -6.08 9.22
N ASP A 118 -13.19 -5.18 8.26
CA ASP A 118 -14.23 -4.30 7.73
C ASP A 118 -14.48 -4.54 6.24
N ASN A 119 -13.76 -5.50 5.63
CA ASN A 119 -13.75 -5.78 4.20
C ASN A 119 -13.48 -4.53 3.34
N VAL A 120 -12.43 -3.78 3.68
CA VAL A 120 -12.10 -2.49 3.07
C VAL A 120 -10.76 -2.57 2.34
N VAL A 121 -10.74 -2.17 1.07
CA VAL A 121 -9.50 -1.86 0.35
C VAL A 121 -9.17 -0.40 0.57
N TRP A 122 -7.95 -0.15 1.04
CA TRP A 122 -7.39 1.17 1.23
C TRP A 122 -6.44 1.50 0.10
N VAL A 123 -6.52 2.71 -0.41
CA VAL A 123 -5.65 3.25 -1.45
C VAL A 123 -5.32 4.69 -1.13
N GLY A 124 -4.04 5.06 -1.15
CA GLY A 124 -3.62 6.40 -0.77
C GLY A 124 -2.52 6.95 -1.65
N GLU A 125 -2.07 8.14 -1.31
CA GLU A 125 -1.10 8.89 -2.11
C GLU A 125 0.18 9.24 -1.35
N PHE A 126 1.27 9.22 -2.11
CA PHE A 126 2.54 9.75 -1.67
C PHE A 126 2.59 11.27 -1.94
N ALA A 127 2.55 12.07 -0.87
CA ALA A 127 2.68 13.51 -0.95
C ALA A 127 4.06 13.98 -0.46
N TYR A 128 4.69 14.92 -1.17
CA TYR A 128 5.92 15.56 -0.70
C TYR A 128 6.16 16.94 -1.32
N TYR A 129 6.20 17.95 -0.45
CA TYR A 129 6.39 19.36 -0.77
C TYR A 129 7.67 19.90 -0.10
N PRO A 130 8.87 19.72 -0.71
CA PRO A 130 10.10 20.29 -0.18
C PRO A 130 10.10 21.83 -0.27
N ASN A 131 10.95 22.48 0.54
CA ASN A 131 11.14 23.93 0.50
C ASN A 131 11.58 24.44 -0.89
N SER A 132 12.22 23.59 -1.70
CA SER A 132 12.68 23.90 -3.06
C SER A 132 11.57 23.89 -4.12
N GLY A 133 10.31 23.61 -3.75
CA GLY A 133 9.16 23.59 -4.66
C GLY A 133 8.34 22.31 -4.57
N ARG A 134 7.45 22.11 -5.54
CA ARG A 134 6.53 20.97 -5.60
C ARG A 134 7.21 19.78 -6.30
N ARG A 135 7.23 18.61 -5.66
CA ARG A 135 7.82 17.39 -6.28
C ARG A 135 6.79 16.26 -6.45
N TYR A 136 5.94 16.04 -5.45
CA TYR A 136 4.89 15.03 -5.50
C TYR A 136 3.58 15.67 -5.05
N GLU A 137 2.91 16.31 -6.01
CA GLU A 137 1.68 17.04 -5.75
C GLU A 137 0.46 16.13 -5.67
N THR A 138 -0.42 16.47 -4.75
CA THR A 138 -1.76 15.91 -4.58
C THR A 138 -2.80 16.98 -4.91
N LYS A 139 -4.07 16.61 -4.93
CA LYS A 139 -5.15 17.55 -5.26
C LYS A 139 -5.29 18.56 -4.10
N LYS A 140 -5.51 19.84 -4.42
CA LYS A 140 -5.66 20.91 -3.42
C LYS A 140 -6.69 20.61 -2.32
N PRO A 141 -7.86 19.98 -2.59
CA PRO A 141 -8.81 19.59 -1.54
C PRO A 141 -8.22 18.64 -0.50
N HIS A 142 -7.18 17.88 -0.84
CA HIS A 142 -6.52 16.95 0.10
C HIS A 142 -5.61 17.67 1.09
N HIS A 143 -5.32 18.96 0.86
CA HIS A 143 -4.44 19.76 1.69
C HIS A 143 -5.22 20.32 2.89
N LEU A 144 -5.09 19.64 4.03
CA LEU A 144 -5.83 19.98 5.24
C LEU A 144 -4.89 20.35 6.37
N LYS A 145 -5.29 21.34 7.18
CA LYS A 145 -4.70 21.51 8.51
C LYS A 145 -5.28 20.43 9.42
N ASN A 146 -4.41 19.60 9.98
CA ASN A 146 -4.77 18.62 11.00
C ASN A 146 -5.13 19.31 12.33
N ARG A 147 -5.43 18.52 13.37
CA ARG A 147 -5.82 19.06 14.68
C ARG A 147 -4.69 19.79 15.41
N ASP A 148 -3.44 19.49 15.04
CA ASP A 148 -2.25 20.24 15.50
C ASP A 148 -2.03 21.57 14.74
N GLY A 149 -2.89 21.89 13.77
CA GLY A 149 -2.72 23.05 12.89
C GLY A 149 -1.66 22.88 11.79
N LYS A 150 -1.05 21.69 11.68
CA LYS A 150 -0.05 21.35 10.66
C LYS A 150 -0.75 21.05 9.33
N LEU A 151 -0.27 21.67 8.25
CA LEU A 151 -0.72 21.35 6.90
C LEU A 151 -0.14 19.99 6.46
N VAL A 152 -1.02 19.07 6.10
CA VAL A 152 -0.72 17.77 5.47
C VAL A 152 -1.38 17.71 4.10
N HIS A 153 -0.82 16.91 3.19
CA HIS A 153 -1.19 16.98 1.78
C HIS A 153 -1.78 15.69 1.22
N GLY A 154 -1.76 14.58 1.95
CA GLY A 154 -2.20 13.28 1.43
C GLY A 154 -3.50 12.80 2.06
N TRP A 155 -4.26 12.03 1.28
CA TRP A 155 -5.34 11.18 1.74
C TRP A 155 -5.04 9.69 1.52
N ALA A 156 -5.61 8.84 2.37
CA ALA A 156 -5.90 7.44 2.06
C ALA A 156 -7.41 7.23 2.10
N LEU A 157 -7.93 6.57 1.07
CA LEU A 157 -9.36 6.32 0.88
C LEU A 157 -9.66 4.85 1.13
N GLY A 158 -10.68 4.59 1.93
CA GLY A 158 -11.19 3.25 2.19
C GLY A 158 -12.44 2.99 1.38
N TYR A 159 -12.47 1.90 0.61
CA TYR A 159 -13.62 1.45 -0.15
C TYR A 159 -14.05 0.07 0.36
N LYS A 160 -15.30 -0.05 0.82
CA LYS A 160 -15.89 -1.34 1.17
C LYS A 160 -16.09 -2.16 -0.09
N LEU A 161 -15.61 -3.40 -0.06
CA LEU A 161 -15.91 -4.36 -1.10
C LEU A 161 -17.34 -4.87 -0.93
N ASP A 162 -17.99 -5.15 -2.07
CA ASP A 162 -19.25 -5.87 -2.07
C ASP A 162 -19.03 -7.26 -1.40
N PRO A 163 -19.79 -7.62 -0.37
CA PRO A 163 -19.55 -8.84 0.41
C PRO A 163 -19.81 -10.13 -0.39
N GLU A 164 -20.61 -10.07 -1.47
CA GLU A 164 -20.92 -11.24 -2.29
C GLU A 164 -19.87 -11.42 -3.39
N THR A 165 -19.55 -10.33 -4.10
CA THR A 165 -18.65 -10.37 -5.25
C THR A 165 -17.18 -10.13 -4.91
N ASP A 166 -16.87 -9.59 -3.72
CA ASP A 166 -15.53 -9.14 -3.30
C ASP A 166 -14.95 -8.10 -4.27
N SER A 167 -15.78 -7.23 -4.84
CA SER A 167 -15.39 -6.27 -5.89
C SER A 167 -15.80 -4.83 -5.56
N LEU A 168 -15.20 -3.89 -6.29
CA LEU A 168 -15.58 -2.47 -6.29
C LEU A 168 -16.54 -2.17 -7.43
N ARG A 169 -17.40 -1.16 -7.26
CA ARG A 169 -18.25 -0.65 -8.37
C ARG A 169 -17.54 0.53 -9.03
N LYS A 170 -17.54 0.61 -10.37
CA LYS A 170 -16.78 1.64 -11.13
C LYS A 170 -16.95 3.09 -10.66
N THR A 171 -18.12 3.46 -10.17
CA THR A 171 -18.44 4.83 -9.71
C THR A 171 -18.68 4.90 -8.21
N GLN A 172 -18.10 3.97 -7.45
CA GLN A 172 -18.23 3.92 -6.00
C GLN A 172 -17.48 5.09 -5.35
N ALA A 173 -18.18 5.86 -4.51
CA ALA A 173 -17.54 6.81 -3.62
C ALA A 173 -16.81 6.04 -2.49
N PRO A 174 -15.68 6.55 -1.98
CA PRO A 174 -15.04 5.96 -0.82
C PRO A 174 -15.97 6.05 0.40
N ASP A 175 -15.87 5.06 1.27
CA ASP A 175 -16.58 4.98 2.54
C ASP A 175 -15.86 5.77 3.65
N TYR A 176 -14.54 5.93 3.51
CA TYR A 176 -13.67 6.53 4.53
C TYR A 176 -12.57 7.39 3.90
N ILE A 177 -12.23 8.49 4.58
CA ILE A 177 -11.02 9.27 4.29
C ILE A 177 -10.14 9.32 5.53
N LEU A 178 -8.86 9.01 5.36
CA LEU A 178 -7.81 9.35 6.32
C LEU A 178 -6.99 10.49 5.76
N SER A 179 -6.94 11.63 6.45
CA SER A 179 -5.96 12.67 6.17
C SER A 179 -4.64 12.26 6.81
N ILE A 180 -3.67 11.92 5.96
CA ILE A 180 -2.41 11.26 6.33
C ILE A 180 -1.23 12.24 6.28
N PRO A 181 -0.15 12.00 7.05
CA PRO A 181 1.07 12.77 6.91
C PRO A 181 1.71 12.57 5.53
N ASP A 182 2.55 13.53 5.14
CA ASP A 182 3.36 13.42 3.92
C ASP A 182 4.29 12.18 3.95
N LYS A 183 4.68 11.71 2.77
CA LYS A 183 5.64 10.61 2.53
C LYS A 183 5.20 9.22 2.99
N VAL A 184 3.90 8.98 3.12
CA VAL A 184 3.37 7.64 3.41
C VAL A 184 3.55 6.73 2.18
N GLN A 185 4.08 5.52 2.42
CA GLN A 185 4.28 4.47 1.42
C GLN A 185 3.35 3.26 1.63
N GLY A 186 2.65 3.19 2.76
CA GLY A 186 1.81 2.05 3.09
C GLY A 186 1.11 2.22 4.43
N LEU A 187 0.05 1.43 4.62
CA LEU A 187 -0.69 1.38 5.86
C LEU A 187 -1.10 -0.06 6.19
N ALA A 188 -1.31 -0.35 7.47
CA ALA A 188 -1.88 -1.62 7.91
C ALA A 188 -2.66 -1.42 9.22
N PHE A 189 -3.87 -1.97 9.27
CA PHE A 189 -4.66 -2.04 10.49
C PHE A 189 -4.33 -3.32 11.24
N PHE A 190 -4.19 -3.23 12.56
CA PHE A 190 -3.97 -4.39 13.42
C PHE A 190 -4.52 -4.12 14.82
N ASN A 191 -5.26 -5.08 15.39
CA ASN A 191 -5.96 -4.88 16.67
C ASN A 191 -6.76 -3.54 16.66
N ASN A 192 -6.48 -2.66 17.62
CA ASN A 192 -7.06 -1.30 17.70
C ASN A 192 -6.09 -0.21 17.23
N PHE A 193 -5.16 -0.54 16.32
CA PHE A 193 -4.11 0.34 15.84
C PHE A 193 -4.06 0.42 14.31
N LEU A 194 -3.43 1.49 13.84
CA LEU A 194 -3.05 1.76 12.46
C LEU A 194 -1.53 1.98 12.43
N ALA A 195 -0.83 1.22 11.60
CA ALA A 195 0.56 1.50 11.25
C ALA A 195 0.62 2.27 9.94
N LEU A 196 1.52 3.26 9.85
CA LEU A 196 1.89 3.94 8.61
C LEU A 196 3.39 3.80 8.37
N SER A 197 3.78 3.28 7.20
CA SER A 197 5.17 3.39 6.75
C SER A 197 5.38 4.74 6.08
N THR A 198 6.43 5.45 6.50
CA THR A 198 6.81 6.73 5.88
C THR A 198 8.28 6.72 5.49
N SER A 199 8.57 7.21 4.29
CA SER A 199 9.92 7.14 3.75
C SER A 199 10.12 8.09 2.59
N TYR A 200 11.33 8.60 2.41
CA TYR A 200 11.72 9.27 1.17
C TYR A 200 13.24 9.35 1.03
N GLY A 201 13.76 8.75 -0.04
CA GLY A 201 15.15 8.89 -0.45
C GLY A 201 16.12 7.92 0.24
N ARG A 202 17.23 7.65 -0.45
CA ARG A 202 18.20 6.60 -0.14
C ARG A 202 19.10 6.83 1.05
N ASN A 203 19.13 8.07 1.54
CA ASN A 203 20.04 8.52 2.59
C ASN A 203 19.29 9.00 3.84
N ASN A 204 18.00 8.69 3.94
CA ASN A 204 17.17 9.07 5.07
C ASN A 204 16.61 7.81 5.73
N ASN A 205 16.52 7.81 7.05
CA ASN A 205 15.79 6.77 7.75
C ASN A 205 14.30 6.86 7.41
N SER A 206 13.67 5.70 7.32
CA SER A 206 12.22 5.61 7.28
C SER A 206 11.66 5.61 8.70
N ILE A 207 10.38 5.93 8.86
CA ILE A 207 9.69 5.89 10.15
C ILE A 207 8.43 5.05 10.00
N LEU A 208 8.27 4.07 10.88
CA LEU A 208 7.01 3.38 11.10
C LEU A 208 6.27 4.10 12.22
N TYR A 209 5.17 4.76 11.90
CA TYR A 209 4.30 5.40 12.90
C TYR A 209 3.20 4.44 13.31
N ILE A 210 2.92 4.38 14.61
CA ILE A 210 1.79 3.64 15.17
C ILE A 210 0.82 4.65 15.77
N HIS A 211 -0.44 4.50 15.37
CA HIS A 211 -1.56 5.30 15.84
C HIS A 211 -2.66 4.39 16.39
N LYS A 212 -3.46 4.88 17.34
CA LYS A 212 -4.75 4.26 17.64
C LYS A 212 -5.60 4.29 16.37
N ASN A 213 -6.38 3.23 16.14
CA ASN A 213 -7.27 3.16 14.98
C ASN A 213 -8.26 4.33 15.04
N PRO A 214 -8.19 5.31 14.13
CA PRO A 214 -9.01 6.52 14.19
C PRO A 214 -10.51 6.20 13.99
N LEU A 215 -10.83 5.12 13.29
CA LEU A 215 -12.20 4.73 12.95
C LEU A 215 -12.99 4.23 14.17
N THR A 216 -12.32 4.00 15.31
CA THR A 216 -12.97 3.70 16.60
C THR A 216 -13.58 4.93 17.27
N SER A 217 -13.39 6.12 16.68
CA SER A 217 -13.91 7.39 17.14
C SER A 217 -14.83 8.02 16.10
N LYS A 218 -15.63 9.02 16.49
CA LYS A 218 -16.46 9.78 15.55
C LYS A 218 -15.59 10.47 14.49
N PRO A 219 -16.07 10.66 13.25
CA PRO A 219 -15.34 11.43 12.24
C PRO A 219 -14.99 12.83 12.74
N ASP A 220 -13.79 13.31 12.37
CA ASP A 220 -13.35 14.68 12.66
C ASP A 220 -14.00 15.68 11.71
N LYS A 221 -14.22 15.27 10.45
CA LYS A 221 -14.82 16.07 9.38
C LYS A 221 -15.65 15.20 8.44
N TYR A 222 -16.33 15.86 7.52
CA TYR A 222 -16.94 15.25 6.34
C TYR A 222 -16.50 16.04 5.12
N GLU A 223 -16.04 15.33 4.09
CA GLU A 223 -15.63 15.94 2.82
C GLU A 223 -16.65 15.60 1.73
N GLN A 224 -16.91 16.56 0.85
CA GLN A 224 -17.78 16.34 -0.30
C GLN A 224 -16.92 15.97 -1.50
N LEU A 225 -17.12 14.76 -2.04
CA LEU A 225 -16.48 14.32 -3.28
C LEU A 225 -17.45 14.49 -4.46
N ASN A 226 -16.90 14.61 -5.67
CA ASN A 226 -17.70 14.74 -6.89
C ASN A 226 -18.68 13.56 -6.99
N GLY A 227 -20.00 13.83 -6.99
CA GLY A 227 -21.04 12.79 -6.95
C GLY A 227 -22.01 12.85 -5.77
N SER A 228 -22.00 13.94 -5.00
CA SER A 228 -23.04 14.34 -4.00
C SER A 228 -23.03 13.63 -2.65
N SER A 229 -22.18 12.62 -2.42
CA SER A 229 -22.05 12.00 -1.09
C SER A 229 -21.01 12.73 -0.23
N THR A 230 -21.35 12.95 1.05
CA THR A 230 -20.38 13.36 2.07
C THR A 230 -19.70 12.11 2.63
N VAL A 231 -18.37 12.13 2.68
CA VAL A 231 -17.56 11.02 3.15
C VAL A 231 -16.92 11.40 4.48
N PRO A 232 -17.02 10.55 5.52
CA PRO A 232 -16.41 10.86 6.80
C PRO A 232 -14.88 10.84 6.70
N LEU A 233 -14.26 11.80 7.38
CA LEU A 233 -12.81 12.00 7.39
C LEU A 233 -12.28 11.98 8.82
N TRP A 234 -11.15 11.30 9.00
CA TRP A 234 -10.37 11.31 10.24
C TRP A 234 -8.94 11.79 9.97
N PHE A 235 -8.38 12.55 10.91
CA PHE A 235 -6.97 12.93 10.86
C PHE A 235 -6.07 11.86 11.46
N ILE A 236 -4.93 11.59 10.82
CA ILE A 236 -3.82 10.85 11.43
C ILE A 236 -2.77 11.87 11.90
N ASP A 237 -2.72 12.09 13.21
CA ASP A 237 -1.96 13.19 13.82
C ASP A 237 -1.58 12.87 15.28
N SER A 238 -1.21 13.89 16.06
CA SER A 238 -0.71 13.68 17.42
C SER A 238 -1.77 13.12 18.39
N GLU A 239 -3.05 13.40 18.17
CA GLU A 239 -4.16 12.99 19.04
C GLU A 239 -4.39 11.48 19.04
N ASN A 240 -4.01 10.78 17.96
CA ASN A 240 -4.03 9.33 17.89
C ASN A 240 -2.65 8.69 17.83
N ALA A 241 -1.56 9.45 17.97
CA ALA A 241 -0.21 8.90 17.99
C ALA A 241 0.02 8.01 19.23
N VAL A 242 0.73 6.90 19.02
CA VAL A 242 1.08 5.94 20.08
C VAL A 242 2.58 5.82 20.20
N SER A 243 3.24 5.40 19.12
CA SER A 243 4.68 5.19 19.11
C SER A 243 5.23 5.35 17.69
N LYS A 244 6.56 5.34 17.58
CA LYS A 244 7.24 5.31 16.28
C LYS A 244 8.52 4.49 16.36
N LEU A 245 8.86 3.83 15.27
CA LEU A 245 10.12 3.11 15.11
C LEU A 245 10.92 3.72 13.96
N VAL A 246 12.23 3.88 14.20
CA VAL A 246 13.18 4.24 13.15
C VAL A 246 13.53 2.98 12.38
N CYS A 247 13.33 3.01 11.08
CA CYS A 247 13.59 1.89 10.17
C CYS A 247 14.67 2.26 9.16
N PRO A 248 15.33 1.25 8.54
CA PRO A 248 16.22 1.48 7.41
C PRO A 248 15.57 2.28 6.29
N SER A 249 16.40 2.86 5.42
CA SER A 249 15.94 3.71 4.33
C SER A 249 15.04 2.96 3.35
N MET A 250 14.14 3.72 2.72
CA MET A 250 13.22 3.23 1.69
C MET A 250 12.32 2.07 2.13
N MET A 251 11.78 2.15 3.35
CA MET A 251 10.62 1.33 3.73
C MET A 251 9.43 1.72 2.87
N GLU A 252 8.86 0.73 2.18
CA GLU A 252 7.74 0.89 1.24
C GLU A 252 6.44 0.35 1.86
N GLY A 253 5.72 -0.53 1.16
CA GLY A 253 4.52 -1.17 1.67
C GLY A 253 4.75 -1.96 2.96
N ILE A 254 3.68 -2.05 3.76
CA ILE A 254 3.60 -2.88 4.97
C ILE A 254 2.34 -3.72 4.91
N VAL A 255 2.39 -4.93 5.46
CA VAL A 255 1.20 -5.81 5.53
C VAL A 255 1.11 -6.49 6.88
N LEU A 256 -0.11 -6.64 7.38
CA LEU A 256 -0.38 -7.47 8.54
C LEU A 256 -0.39 -8.94 8.12
N TYR A 257 0.53 -9.72 8.66
CA TYR A 257 0.48 -11.17 8.64
C TYR A 257 -0.26 -11.65 9.89
N LYS A 258 -1.42 -12.27 9.65
CA LYS A 258 -2.23 -12.91 10.68
C LYS A 258 -1.96 -14.40 10.65
N ASN A 259 -1.41 -14.92 11.74
CA ASN A 259 -1.43 -16.35 12.04
C ASN A 259 -2.25 -16.57 13.30
N LYS A 260 -2.78 -17.79 13.51
CA LYS A 260 -3.62 -18.18 14.64
C LYS A 260 -3.04 -17.79 16.00
N ASP A 261 -1.72 -17.79 16.13
CA ASP A 261 -1.03 -17.56 17.40
C ASP A 261 -0.38 -16.16 17.50
N GLU A 262 -0.13 -15.48 16.38
CA GLU A 262 0.67 -14.25 16.34
C GLU A 262 0.24 -13.31 15.21
N ASN A 263 0.12 -12.01 15.53
CA ASN A 263 -0.03 -10.94 14.57
C ASN A 263 1.32 -10.25 14.37
N LYS A 264 1.86 -10.29 13.14
CA LYS A 264 3.13 -9.64 12.79
C LYS A 264 2.91 -8.62 11.69
N LEU A 265 3.60 -7.49 11.78
CA LEU A 265 3.71 -6.56 10.67
C LEU A 265 4.94 -6.90 9.84
N ILE A 266 4.78 -7.04 8.53
CA ILE A 266 5.87 -7.28 7.60
C ILE A 266 6.20 -5.97 6.87
N LEU A 267 7.48 -5.61 6.90
CA LEU A 267 8.01 -4.38 6.33
C LEU A 267 8.81 -4.69 5.08
N LEU A 268 8.46 -4.06 3.97
CA LEU A 268 9.17 -4.16 2.70
C LEU A 268 10.09 -2.96 2.51
N PHE A 269 11.24 -3.16 1.85
CA PHE A 269 12.20 -2.11 1.55
C PHE A 269 12.61 -2.15 0.07
N GLU A 270 12.62 -1.00 -0.62
CA GLU A 270 13.16 -0.91 -1.99
C GLU A 270 14.69 -0.71 -2.02
N SER A 271 15.30 -0.38 -0.88
CA SER A 271 16.73 -0.03 -0.79
C SER A 271 17.69 -1.15 -1.22
N GLY A 272 17.27 -2.41 -1.17
CA GLY A 272 18.02 -3.57 -1.67
C GLY A 272 18.02 -3.73 -3.19
N ALA A 273 17.18 -3.01 -3.93
CA ALA A 273 17.13 -3.09 -5.38
C ALA A 273 18.43 -2.56 -6.03
N GLU A 274 18.81 -3.11 -7.18
CA GLU A 274 20.06 -2.76 -7.89
C GLU A 274 20.21 -1.26 -8.13
N LYS A 275 19.10 -0.57 -8.44
CA LYS A 275 19.01 0.88 -8.63
C LYS A 275 19.50 1.72 -7.43
N TYR A 276 19.42 1.17 -6.23
CA TYR A 276 19.57 1.92 -4.99
C TYR A 276 20.73 1.44 -4.11
N ARG A 277 20.98 0.13 -4.11
CA ARG A 277 21.87 -0.54 -3.16
C ARG A 277 23.31 -0.01 -3.11
N ALA A 278 23.83 0.53 -4.21
CA ALA A 278 25.21 1.01 -4.29
C ALA A 278 25.42 2.37 -3.61
N THR A 279 24.34 3.14 -3.40
CA THR A 279 24.41 4.54 -2.93
C THR A 279 23.49 4.83 -1.76
N GLY A 280 22.72 3.85 -1.29
CA GLY A 280 21.83 3.98 -0.13
C GLY A 280 22.54 3.66 1.18
N ILE A 281 22.04 4.24 2.27
CA ILE A 281 22.47 3.87 3.62
C ILE A 281 21.78 2.55 4.01
N TRP A 282 22.59 1.59 4.48
CA TRP A 282 22.13 0.29 5.00
C TRP A 282 21.06 -0.39 4.11
N PRO A 283 21.37 -0.68 2.83
CA PRO A 283 20.38 -1.26 1.91
C PRO A 283 19.88 -2.59 2.44
N VAL A 284 18.56 -2.77 2.45
CA VAL A 284 17.90 -3.97 2.98
C VAL A 284 17.35 -4.80 1.83
N ASP A 285 17.79 -6.05 1.73
CA ASP A 285 17.35 -7.03 0.73
C ASP A 285 16.44 -8.13 1.31
N LYS A 286 15.88 -7.88 2.50
CA LYS A 286 14.99 -8.76 3.25
C LYS A 286 13.75 -7.98 3.71
N THR A 287 12.67 -8.70 4.01
CA THR A 287 11.57 -8.13 4.78
C THR A 287 11.87 -8.23 6.27
N TYR A 288 11.35 -7.30 7.06
CA TYR A 288 11.41 -7.37 8.52
C TYR A 288 10.05 -7.74 9.09
N TYR A 289 10.06 -8.53 10.15
CA TYR A 289 8.86 -8.89 10.92
C TYR A 289 8.89 -8.14 12.24
N ILE A 290 7.79 -7.48 12.56
CA ILE A 290 7.59 -6.84 13.86
C ILE A 290 6.44 -7.53 14.55
N ASP A 291 6.70 -8.04 15.76
CA ASP A 291 5.66 -8.52 16.65
C ASP A 291 4.77 -7.35 17.07
N THR A 292 3.49 -7.38 16.65
CA THR A 292 2.55 -6.30 16.91
C THR A 292 2.19 -6.16 18.39
N SER A 293 2.43 -7.19 19.22
CA SER A 293 2.23 -7.12 20.67
C SER A 293 3.16 -6.11 21.35
N LYS A 294 4.30 -5.80 20.71
CA LYS A 294 5.33 -4.87 21.17
C LYS A 294 5.14 -3.42 20.70
N LEU A 295 4.15 -3.16 19.84
CA LEU A 295 3.91 -1.85 19.21
C LEU A 295 2.99 -0.90 20.01
N LYS A 296 2.81 -1.17 21.31
CA LYS A 296 1.89 -0.43 22.18
C LYS A 296 2.57 0.74 22.89
#